data_AF-A0A6G1WYC3-F1
#
_entry.id   AF-A0A6G1WYC3-F1
#
_cell.length_a   1.000
_cell.length_b   1.000
_cell.length_c   1.000
_cell.angle_alpha   90.00
_cell.angle_beta   90.00
_cell.angle_gamma   90.00
#
_symmetry.space_group_name_H-M   'P 1'
#
loop_
_entity.id
_entity.type
_entity.pdbx_description
1 polymer ?
#
loop_
_entity_poly.entity_id
_entity_poly.type
_entity_poly.pdbx_seq_one_letter_code
_entity_poly.pdbx_strand_id
1 'polypeptide(L)' 'MARCSVCGREFPESLLRCCYDCGKAYCPECAEKNPTIKELGVCLDCEEVFEAEEDYWGWE' A
#
# COMPACT_ATOMS: atom_id res chain seq x y z
N MET A 1 1.32 -7.92 17.88
CA MET A 1 0.57 -8.49 16.74
C MET A 1 -0.13 -7.33 16.07
N ALA A 2 -0.01 -7.22 14.76
CA ALA A 2 -0.59 -6.11 14.01
C ALA A 2 -1.66 -6.63 13.04
N ARG A 3 -2.61 -5.76 12.72
CA ARG A 3 -3.82 -6.12 11.98
C ARG A 3 -3.68 -5.71 10.53
N CYS A 4 -4.02 -6.61 9.61
CA CYS A 4 -4.11 -6.29 8.20
C CYS A 4 -5.26 -5.29 7.98
N SER A 5 -4.97 -4.16 7.33
CA SER A 5 -5.92 -3.10 7.03
C SER A 5 -7.00 -3.51 6.01
N VAL A 6 -6.78 -4.61 5.26
CA VAL A 6 -7.71 -5.10 4.24
C VAL A 6 -8.64 -6.17 4.79
N CYS A 7 -8.09 -7.27 5.32
CA CYS A 7 -8.88 -8.42 5.75
C CYS A 7 -9.20 -8.42 7.26
N GLY A 8 -8.59 -7.52 8.04
CA GLY A 8 -8.84 -7.39 9.47
C GLY A 8 -8.30 -8.53 10.34
N ARG A 9 -7.51 -9.45 9.78
CA ARG A 9 -6.86 -10.53 10.54
C ARG A 9 -5.55 -10.06 11.19
N GLU A 10 -5.18 -10.67 12.30
CA GLU A 10 -3.95 -10.38 13.04
C GLU A 10 -2.81 -11.27 12.59
N PHE A 11 -1.64 -10.68 12.40
CA PHE A 11 -0.41 -11.35 12.01
C PHE A 11 0.77 -10.84 12.85
N PRO A 12 1.85 -11.62 12.98
CA PRO A 12 3.11 -11.08 13.51
C PRO A 12 3.63 -9.99 12.58
N GLU A 13 4.21 -8.93 13.17
CA GLU A 13 4.70 -7.76 12.44
C GLU A 13 5.77 -8.11 11.40
N SER A 14 6.56 -9.16 11.65
CA SER A 14 7.55 -9.68 10.71
C SER A 14 6.98 -10.24 9.41
N LEU A 15 5.69 -10.57 9.37
CA LEU A 15 4.99 -11.06 8.17
C LEU A 15 4.16 -9.99 7.47
N LEU A 16 3.97 -8.83 8.09
CA LEU A 16 3.21 -7.75 7.51
C LEU A 16 4.10 -6.90 6.62
N ARG A 17 3.55 -6.48 5.47
CA ARG A 17 4.13 -5.46 4.62
C ARG A 17 3.41 -4.16 4.89
N CYS A 18 4.15 -3.10 5.18
CA CYS A 18 3.58 -1.79 5.43
C CYS A 18 3.81 -0.89 4.22
N CYS A 19 2.81 -0.06 3.91
CA CYS A 19 3.01 1.05 2.98
C CYS A 19 3.92 2.08 3.62
N TYR A 20 4.98 2.49 2.93
CA TYR A 20 5.93 3.47 3.46
C TYR A 20 5.34 4.89 3.61
N ASP A 21 4.32 5.24 2.82
CA ASP A 21 3.65 6.55 2.87
C ASP A 21 2.59 6.65 3.96
N CYS A 22 1.57 5.79 3.92
CA CYS A 22 0.42 5.89 4.82
C CYS A 22 0.52 4.97 6.06
N GLY A 23 1.51 4.08 6.12
CA GLY A 23 1.69 3.15 7.23
C GLY A 23 0.65 2.02 7.31
N LYS A 24 -0.26 1.89 6.33
CA LYS A 24 -1.23 0.78 6.27
C LYS A 24 -0.49 -0.56 6.21
N ALA A 25 -0.95 -1.54 6.99
CA ALA A 25 -0.33 -2.86 7.10
C ALA A 25 -1.11 -3.92 6.31
N TYR A 26 -0.39 -4.75 5.55
CA TYR A 26 -0.95 -5.75 4.65
C TYR A 26 -0.38 -7.13 4.99
N CYS A 27 -1.26 -8.12 5.15
CA CYS A 27 -0.83 -9.51 5.25
C CYS A 27 -0.28 -10.03 3.91
N PRO A 28 0.50 -11.12 3.91
CA PRO A 28 1.11 -11.65 2.69
C PRO A 28 0.11 -11.86 1.55
N GLU A 29 -1.06 -12.46 1.85
CA GLU A 29 -2.11 -12.71 0.85
C GLU A 29 -2.72 -11.42 0.28
N CYS A 30 -2.93 -10.40 1.12
CA CYS A 30 -3.47 -9.11 0.67
C CYS A 30 -2.41 -8.29 -0.07
N ALA A 31 -1.14 -8.42 0.33
CA ALA A 31 -0.02 -7.80 -0.36
C ALA A 31 0.24 -8.45 -1.72
N GLU A 32 0.05 -9.75 -1.87
CA GLU A 32 0.18 -10.42 -3.18
C GLU A 32 -0.88 -10.02 -4.18
N LYS A 33 -2.09 -9.68 -3.70
CA LYS A 33 -3.18 -9.17 -4.55
C LYS A 33 -3.02 -7.70 -4.93
N ASN A 34 -2.05 -7.01 -4.34
CA ASN A 34 -1.80 -5.60 -4.56
C ASN A 34 -0.38 -5.46 -5.16
N PRO A 35 -0.25 -5.40 -6.50
CA PRO A 35 1.06 -5.43 -7.15
C PRO A 35 1.95 -4.27 -6.70
N THR A 36 1.38 -3.10 -6.43
CA THR A 36 2.13 -1.90 -6.03
C THR A 36 2.71 -2.04 -4.63
N ILE A 37 1.97 -2.57 -3.65
CA ILE A 37 2.55 -2.82 -2.32
C ILE A 37 3.61 -3.93 -2.38
N LYS A 38 3.51 -4.85 -3.35
CA LYS A 38 4.46 -5.94 -3.55
C LYS A 38 5.74 -5.50 -4.25
N GLU A 39 5.65 -4.64 -5.25
CA GLU A 39 6.73 -4.24 -6.14
C GLU A 39 7.37 -2.91 -5.72
N LEU A 40 6.55 -1.94 -5.29
CA LEU A 40 6.97 -0.58 -4.92
C LEU A 40 6.99 -0.37 -3.40
N GLY A 41 6.30 -1.22 -2.63
CA GLY A 41 6.15 -1.02 -1.18
C GLY A 41 5.20 0.14 -0.82
N VAL A 42 4.41 0.61 -1.79
CA VAL A 42 3.39 1.65 -1.63
C VAL A 42 2.04 1.07 -2.04
N CYS A 43 0.97 1.37 -1.32
CA CYS A 43 -0.36 0.87 -1.69
C CYS A 43 -0.96 1.67 -2.86
N LEU A 44 -1.82 1.04 -3.68
CA LEU A 44 -2.61 1.68 -4.75
C LEU A 44 -3.15 3.08 -4.39
N ASP A 45 -3.74 3.25 -3.21
CA ASP A 45 -4.29 4.53 -2.73
C ASP A 45 -3.25 5.66 -2.62
N CYS A 46 -1.97 5.31 -2.39
CA CYS A 46 -0.85 6.25 -2.33
C CYS A 46 -0.10 6.33 -3.67
N GLU A 47 -0.15 5.29 -4.49
CA GLU A 47 0.36 5.33 -5.86
C GLU A 47 -0.50 6.25 -6.74
N GLU A 48 -1.83 6.19 -6.66
CA GLU A 48 -2.71 7.05 -7.45
C GLU A 48 -2.54 8.53 -7.10
N VAL A 49 -2.04 8.87 -5.91
CA VAL A 49 -1.64 10.25 -5.57
C VAL A 49 -0.42 10.68 -6.39
N PHE A 50 0.50 9.76 -6.67
CA PHE A 50 1.67 10.05 -7.51
C PHE A 50 1.29 10.25 -8.98
N GLU A 51 0.36 9.45 -9.53
CA GLU A 51 -0.12 9.66 -10.90
C GLU A 51 -1.03 10.89 -11.05
N ALA A 52 -1.83 11.21 -10.02
CA ALA A 52 -2.65 12.42 -10.01
C ALA A 52 -1.83 13.72 -9.88
N GLU A 53 -0.62 13.66 -9.33
CA GLU A 53 0.34 14.78 -9.27
C GLU A 53 1.14 14.96 -10.57
N GLU A 54 1.02 14.06 -11.57
CA GLU A 54 1.61 14.27 -12.91
C GLU A 54 0.61 14.84 -13.94
N ASP A 55 -0.69 14.90 -13.65
CA ASP A 55 -1.70 15.48 -14.57
C ASP A 55 -2.08 16.94 -14.22
N TYR A 56 -1.62 17.45 -13.06
CA TYR A 56 -1.92 18.83 -12.63
C TYR A 56 -0.95 19.90 -13.19
N TRP A 57 0.11 19.50 -13.91
CA TRP A 57 1.12 20.42 -14.46
C TRP A 57 1.09 20.52 -16.00
N GLY A 58 -0.01 20.11 -16.64
CA GLY A 58 -0.22 20.15 -18.09
C GLY A 58 -1.09 21.31 -18.62
N TRP A 59 -1.29 22.37 -17.83
CA TRP A 59 -2.15 23.50 -18.20
C TRP A 59 -1.38 24.82 -18.18
N GLU A 60 -0.50 25.03 -19.17
CA GLU A 60 -0.19 26.35 -19.74
C GLU A 60 0.08 26.23 -21.25
#